data_AF-A0A957IGZ6-F1
#
_entry.id   AF-A0A957IGZ6-F1
#
_cell.length_a   1.000
_cell.length_b   1.000
_cell.length_c   1.000
_cell.angle_alpha   90.00
_cell.angle_beta   90.00
_cell.angle_gamma   90.00
#
_symmetry.space_group_name_H-M   'P 1'
#
loop_
_entity.id
_entity.type
_entity.pdbx_description
1 polymer ?
#
loop_
_entity_poly.entity_id
_entity_poly.type
_entity_poly.pdbx_seq_one_letter_code
_entity_poly.pdbx_strand_id
1 'polypeptide(L)'
;AGFFFFFWRKNPASTTEIQQVGTIVLKRSYTIDPNTNPALGMLTPMDEPLPVFEQDVAENLTLNGDMEASQKAFGEGDSVTLPGAWQVEADATAVLAQDQGRQGTDDTGLQVTGKTTNSRVVQTISFDLPLGGRPFSLSLYAKADAATTTNNIRLEADGATVCSLNAALTTAHTRFTATGVWPMSVTVTEMQVVLPMVSDSARTVFYDDVEVLERSYKTKVGVAALRYESDLTPFKPEGDVVVLDYAAQSGVNRVRVNGSNWLARTVSSNGSGRDKALFGWEPRAVNPRKGEAAFPEDDSAYPLPEALPGGFNNRFYNGYLRGSLQLTTLPYLSATANVEIERNGSVDYAFHLPGESVTAVYYVYSGTGPDKDSYWQSHTVTLNLDTLVIEPEHNRCYTVWRGVWPFTDHPEDAYRRLVVKAV
;
A
#
# COMPACT_ATOMS: atom_id res chain seq x y z
N ALA A 1 -15.39 7.89 3.78
CA ALA A 1 -15.03 7.88 5.21
C ALA A 1 -14.13 9.08 5.53
N GLY A 2 -14.00 9.51 6.79
CA GLY A 2 -13.18 10.69 7.15
C GLY A 2 -12.37 10.46 8.42
N PHE A 3 -11.26 11.18 8.54
CA PHE A 3 -10.38 11.11 9.71
C PHE A 3 -9.72 12.46 10.00
N PHE A 4 -9.16 12.55 11.20
CA PHE A 4 -8.58 13.77 11.75
C PHE A 4 -7.28 13.45 12.47
N PHE A 5 -6.29 14.32 12.33
CA PHE A 5 -4.98 14.17 12.95
C PHE A 5 -4.27 15.52 13.19
N PHE A 6 -3.19 15.48 13.97
CA PHE A 6 -2.32 16.61 14.26
C PHE A 6 -0.95 16.42 13.63
N PHE A 7 -0.47 17.43 12.92
CA PHE A 7 0.86 17.42 12.31
C PHE A 7 1.58 18.73 12.53
N TRP A 8 2.86 18.73 12.23
CA TRP A 8 3.69 19.93 12.21
C TRP A 8 4.01 20.28 10.77
N ARG A 9 3.89 21.56 10.39
CA ARG A 9 4.30 22.07 9.07
C ARG A 9 5.04 23.40 9.22
N LYS A 10 5.82 23.80 8.20
CA LYS A 10 6.30 25.19 8.11
C LYS A 10 5.13 26.16 8.06
N ASN A 11 5.21 27.24 8.83
CA ASN A 11 4.25 28.33 8.74
C ASN A 11 4.35 28.98 7.34
N PRO A 12 3.26 29.04 6.55
CA PRO A 12 3.31 29.65 5.22
C PRO A 12 3.66 31.14 5.27
N ALA A 13 3.38 31.81 6.38
CA ALA A 13 3.72 33.21 6.61
C ALA A 13 5.15 33.40 7.17
N SER A 14 5.78 32.34 7.70
CA SER A 14 7.11 32.40 8.32
C SER A 14 7.87 31.09 8.08
N THR A 15 8.83 31.10 7.15
CA THR A 15 9.57 29.89 6.75
C THR A 15 10.52 29.35 7.82
N THR A 16 10.71 30.09 8.90
CA THR A 16 11.51 29.75 10.08
C THR A 16 10.69 29.16 11.23
N GLU A 17 9.37 29.23 11.17
CA GLU A 17 8.49 28.72 12.22
C GLU A 17 7.83 27.41 11.80
N ILE A 18 7.73 26.48 12.75
CA ILE A 18 6.91 25.28 12.62
C ILE A 18 5.61 25.54 13.38
N GLN A 19 4.47 25.30 12.71
CA GLN A 19 3.16 25.37 13.33
C GLN A 19 2.54 23.98 13.44
N GLN A 20 1.90 23.71 14.57
CA GLN A 20 1.01 22.57 14.69
C GLN A 20 -0.28 22.86 13.91
N VAL A 21 -0.75 21.87 13.16
CA VAL A 21 -1.97 21.98 12.37
C VAL A 21 -2.93 20.86 12.70
N GLY A 22 -4.21 21.22 12.71
CA GLY A 22 -5.30 20.27 12.63
C GLY A 22 -5.58 20.03 11.16
N THR A 23 -5.62 18.76 10.77
CA THR A 23 -5.95 18.38 9.39
C THR A 23 -7.09 17.40 9.39
N ILE A 24 -8.09 17.68 8.57
CA ILE A 24 -9.19 16.79 8.27
C ILE A 24 -9.01 16.29 6.87
N VAL A 25 -9.22 14.99 6.70
CA VAL A 25 -9.22 14.34 5.40
C VAL A 25 -10.54 13.59 5.25
N LEU A 26 -11.27 13.87 4.17
CA LEU A 26 -12.48 13.16 3.79
C LEU A 26 -12.24 12.46 2.45
N LYS A 27 -12.44 11.14 2.44
CA LYS A 27 -12.40 10.29 1.24
C LYS A 27 -13.82 9.97 0.77
N ARG A 28 -14.09 10.22 -0.51
CA ARG A 28 -15.36 9.89 -1.19
C ARG A 28 -15.05 8.96 -2.35
N SER A 29 -15.71 7.81 -2.38
CA SER A 29 -15.48 6.78 -3.38
C SER A 29 -16.66 6.69 -4.33
N TYR A 30 -16.37 6.46 -5.61
CA TYR A 30 -17.36 6.43 -6.67
C TYR A 30 -17.14 5.23 -7.58
N THR A 31 -18.23 4.64 -8.04
CA THR A 31 -18.24 3.73 -9.17
C THR A 31 -18.20 4.52 -10.47
N ILE A 32 -17.53 3.94 -11.46
CA ILE A 32 -17.44 4.46 -12.82
C ILE A 32 -18.16 3.44 -13.70
N ASP A 33 -19.22 3.86 -14.40
CA ASP A 33 -19.90 2.95 -15.31
C ASP A 33 -19.06 2.78 -16.59
N PRO A 34 -18.50 1.59 -16.86
CA PRO A 34 -17.66 1.36 -18.04
C PRO A 34 -18.46 1.43 -19.36
N ASN A 35 -19.80 1.39 -19.30
CA ASN A 35 -20.67 1.37 -20.48
C ASN A 35 -21.24 2.74 -20.83
N THR A 36 -21.16 3.72 -19.93
CA THR A 36 -21.51 5.10 -20.28
C THR A 36 -20.44 5.72 -21.14
N ASN A 37 -20.85 6.48 -22.17
CA ASN A 37 -19.92 7.31 -22.93
C ASN A 37 -19.10 8.14 -21.93
N PRO A 38 -17.76 8.01 -21.91
CA PRO A 38 -16.92 8.60 -20.88
C PRO A 38 -16.95 10.14 -20.87
N ALA A 39 -17.48 10.79 -21.92
CA ALA A 39 -17.79 12.22 -21.94
C ALA A 39 -19.12 12.62 -21.26
N LEU A 40 -19.95 11.64 -20.85
CA LEU A 40 -21.32 11.84 -20.33
C LEU A 40 -21.59 11.06 -19.02
N GLY A 41 -20.71 10.16 -18.61
CA GLY A 41 -20.84 9.37 -17.38
C GLY A 41 -20.64 10.22 -16.13
N MET A 42 -21.70 10.42 -15.37
CA MET A 42 -21.62 10.96 -14.00
C MET A 42 -21.12 9.86 -13.07
N LEU A 43 -20.15 10.18 -12.22
CA LEU A 43 -19.76 9.31 -11.13
C LEU A 43 -20.93 9.06 -10.18
N THR A 44 -21.10 7.80 -9.76
CA THR A 44 -22.10 7.42 -8.75
C THR A 44 -21.39 7.11 -7.43
N PRO A 45 -21.78 7.71 -6.29
CA PRO A 45 -21.19 7.35 -5.00
C PRO A 45 -21.31 5.85 -4.73
N MET A 46 -20.24 5.24 -4.20
CA MET A 46 -20.28 3.83 -3.80
C MET A 46 -21.17 3.65 -2.57
N ASP A 47 -22.00 2.60 -2.58
CA ASP A 47 -22.81 2.19 -1.41
C ASP A 47 -21.91 1.83 -0.22
N GLU A 48 -20.77 1.19 -0.52
CA GLU A 48 -19.72 0.87 0.44
C GLU A 48 -18.49 1.73 0.15
N PRO A 49 -18.32 2.89 0.83
CA PRO A 49 -17.18 3.75 0.59
C PRO A 49 -15.88 3.07 1.01
N LEU A 50 -14.81 3.29 0.24
CA LEU A 50 -13.49 2.78 0.61
C LEU A 50 -13.08 3.30 1.99
N PRO A 51 -12.37 2.48 2.78
CA PRO A 51 -11.82 2.94 4.04
C PRO A 51 -10.83 4.08 3.76
N VAL A 52 -10.71 4.97 4.72
CA VAL A 52 -9.70 6.03 4.70
C VAL A 52 -8.31 5.42 4.60
N PHE A 53 -8.02 4.50 5.52
CA PHE A 53 -6.82 3.70 5.52
C PHE A 53 -7.19 2.37 4.90
N GLU A 54 -6.78 2.16 3.66
CA GLU A 54 -6.66 0.78 3.19
C GLU A 54 -5.42 0.23 3.89
N GLN A 55 -5.57 -0.87 4.61
CA GLN A 55 -4.43 -1.49 5.28
C GLN A 55 -3.53 -2.08 4.20
N ASP A 56 -2.32 -1.52 4.10
CA ASP A 56 -1.47 -1.71 2.92
C ASP A 56 -0.43 -2.83 3.05
N VAL A 57 -0.41 -3.47 4.22
CA VAL A 57 0.06 -4.83 4.27
C VAL A 57 -1.11 -5.64 3.72
N ALA A 58 -0.92 -6.35 2.61
CA ALA A 58 -1.79 -7.49 2.37
C ALA A 58 -1.76 -8.29 3.68
N GLU A 59 -2.88 -8.40 4.40
CA GLU A 59 -3.02 -9.39 5.49
C GLU A 59 -2.61 -10.80 4.99
N ASN A 60 -2.61 -10.91 3.67
CA ASN A 60 -2.31 -12.01 2.81
C ASN A 60 -0.79 -12.17 2.53
N LEU A 61 0.08 -11.69 3.43
CA LEU A 61 1.50 -12.03 3.41
C LEU A 61 1.73 -13.38 4.09
N THR A 62 2.76 -14.08 3.65
CA THR A 62 3.28 -15.21 4.41
C THR A 62 3.74 -14.70 5.78
N LEU A 63 3.01 -15.06 6.84
CA LEU A 63 3.34 -14.62 8.19
C LEU A 63 4.57 -15.38 8.68
N ASN A 64 5.56 -14.65 9.21
CA ASN A 64 6.82 -15.22 9.68
C ASN A 64 7.53 -16.08 8.63
N GLY A 65 7.51 -15.65 7.36
CA GLY A 65 8.12 -16.38 6.24
C GLY A 65 9.64 -16.42 6.30
N ASP A 66 10.27 -15.45 6.96
CA ASP A 66 11.69 -15.38 7.33
C ASP A 66 12.06 -16.31 8.49
N MET A 67 11.08 -17.01 9.08
CA MET A 67 11.27 -18.04 10.10
C MET A 67 12.00 -17.60 11.38
N GLU A 68 12.21 -16.29 11.54
CA GLU A 68 12.83 -15.71 12.73
C GLU A 68 12.00 -16.02 13.97
N ALA A 69 12.62 -16.64 14.97
CA ALA A 69 11.97 -16.75 16.26
C ALA A 69 11.92 -15.37 16.90
N SER A 70 10.79 -14.99 17.51
CA SER A 70 10.84 -13.90 18.49
C SER A 70 11.88 -14.31 19.54
N GLN A 71 12.97 -13.56 19.67
CA GLN A 71 14.20 -13.89 20.43
C GLN A 71 13.99 -14.40 21.89
N LYS A 72 12.77 -14.38 22.42
CA LYS A 72 12.40 -14.83 23.77
C LYS A 72 12.18 -16.34 23.95
N ALA A 73 12.18 -17.17 22.89
CA ALA A 73 11.74 -18.57 23.01
C ALA A 73 12.85 -19.64 23.09
N PHE A 74 14.12 -19.30 22.90
CA PHE A 74 15.21 -20.30 22.93
C PHE A 74 15.81 -20.46 24.33
N GLY A 75 15.13 -21.20 25.20
CA GLY A 75 15.80 -21.96 26.25
C GLY A 75 16.43 -23.22 25.64
N GLU A 76 17.65 -23.59 26.02
CA GLU A 76 18.28 -24.84 25.58
C GLU A 76 17.37 -26.04 25.89
N GLY A 77 16.87 -26.70 24.84
CA GLY A 77 16.10 -27.94 24.95
C GLY A 77 14.57 -27.83 24.79
N ASP A 78 14.01 -26.63 24.63
CA ASP A 78 12.57 -26.47 24.38
C ASP A 78 12.25 -26.52 22.88
N SER A 79 11.29 -27.37 22.51
CA SER A 79 10.68 -27.34 21.19
C SER A 79 9.88 -26.04 21.05
N VAL A 80 10.43 -25.08 20.31
CA VAL A 80 9.72 -23.83 20.01
C VAL A 80 8.49 -24.17 19.17
N THR A 81 7.30 -23.86 19.70
CA THR A 81 6.05 -23.92 18.94
C THR A 81 6.23 -23.05 17.71
N LEU A 82 5.91 -23.56 16.51
CA LEU A 82 6.02 -22.81 15.26
C LEU A 82 5.43 -21.40 15.43
N PRO A 83 6.17 -20.33 15.14
CA PRO A 83 5.62 -18.99 15.28
C PRO A 83 4.45 -18.79 14.31
N GLY A 84 3.32 -18.32 14.83
CA GLY A 84 2.21 -17.80 14.04
C GLY A 84 1.32 -18.86 13.37
N ALA A 85 1.04 -18.65 12.07
CA ALA A 85 -0.04 -19.31 11.30
C ALA A 85 0.37 -20.60 10.56
N TRP A 86 1.56 -21.13 10.80
CA TRP A 86 2.02 -22.38 10.19
C TRP A 86 1.45 -23.60 10.93
N GLN A 87 0.85 -24.52 10.19
CA GLN A 87 0.20 -25.73 10.68
C GLN A 87 0.90 -26.97 10.16
N VAL A 88 1.16 -27.92 11.06
CA VAL A 88 1.74 -29.22 10.71
C VAL A 88 0.61 -30.17 10.34
N GLU A 89 0.71 -30.81 9.17
CA GLU A 89 -0.27 -31.78 8.69
C GLU A 89 0.38 -33.13 8.33
N ALA A 90 -0.44 -34.19 8.33
CA ALA A 90 -0.12 -35.52 7.78
C ALA A 90 1.20 -36.15 8.30
N ASP A 91 1.33 -36.33 9.62
CA ASP A 91 2.52 -36.93 10.29
C ASP A 91 3.85 -36.19 10.06
N ALA A 92 3.80 -34.93 9.64
CA ALA A 92 4.98 -34.06 9.66
C ALA A 92 5.37 -33.73 11.10
N THR A 93 6.63 -33.36 11.26
CA THR A 93 7.15 -32.61 12.39
C THR A 93 7.83 -31.39 11.83
N ALA A 94 7.55 -30.22 12.40
CA ALA A 94 8.23 -29.00 12.00
C ALA A 94 8.70 -28.23 13.23
N VAL A 95 9.94 -27.79 13.18
CA VAL A 95 10.63 -27.07 14.25
C VAL A 95 11.45 -25.95 13.65
N LEU A 96 11.64 -24.87 14.39
CA LEU A 96 12.64 -23.87 14.03
C LEU A 96 14.03 -24.40 14.40
N ALA A 97 14.95 -24.43 13.44
CA ALA A 97 16.31 -24.89 13.63
C ALA A 97 17.29 -23.72 13.47
N GLN A 98 18.04 -23.44 14.53
CA GLN A 98 19.13 -22.46 14.53
C GLN A 98 20.27 -22.91 13.59
N ASP A 99 20.98 -21.93 13.02
CA ASP A 99 22.06 -22.12 12.04
C ASP A 99 21.62 -22.86 10.76
N GLN A 100 20.31 -22.95 10.53
CA GLN A 100 19.76 -23.59 9.34
C GLN A 100 19.10 -22.61 8.37
N GLY A 101 18.97 -21.33 8.74
CA GLY A 101 18.58 -20.25 7.83
C GLY A 101 19.73 -19.81 6.90
N ARG A 102 19.51 -18.74 6.14
CA ARG A 102 20.37 -18.30 5.04
C ARG A 102 21.45 -17.28 5.41
N GLN A 103 21.22 -16.40 6.38
CA GLN A 103 21.87 -15.11 6.61
C GLN A 103 22.46 -14.84 8.01
N GLY A 104 23.16 -15.76 8.67
CA GLY A 104 23.85 -15.34 9.90
C GLY A 104 24.15 -16.47 10.87
N THR A 105 24.74 -16.10 12.01
CA THR A 105 24.98 -16.98 13.15
C THR A 105 23.76 -17.13 14.07
N ASP A 106 22.67 -16.40 13.79
CA ASP A 106 21.40 -16.45 14.53
C ASP A 106 20.23 -16.89 13.63
N ASP A 107 20.53 -17.38 12.42
CA ASP A 107 19.52 -17.55 11.37
C ASP A 107 18.71 -18.83 11.53
N THR A 108 17.41 -18.64 11.70
CA THR A 108 16.48 -19.72 11.97
C THR A 108 15.85 -20.21 10.67
N GLY A 109 15.96 -21.52 10.38
CA GLY A 109 15.23 -22.14 9.27
C GLY A 109 14.07 -22.98 9.78
N LEU A 110 12.98 -23.07 9.01
CA LEU A 110 11.92 -24.05 9.28
C LEU A 110 12.38 -25.44 8.85
N GLN A 111 12.74 -26.27 9.83
CA GLN A 111 13.06 -27.66 9.63
C GLN A 111 11.76 -28.47 9.53
N VAL A 112 11.56 -29.15 8.39
CA VAL A 112 10.43 -30.04 8.15
C VAL A 112 10.93 -31.47 7.96
N THR A 113 10.40 -32.38 8.76
CA THR A 113 10.61 -33.83 8.68
C THR A 113 9.25 -34.51 8.63
N GLY A 114 9.16 -35.72 8.08
CA GLY A 114 7.93 -36.50 8.18
C GLY A 114 8.14 -37.96 7.82
N LYS A 115 7.06 -38.74 7.88
CA LYS A 115 7.09 -40.20 7.70
C LYS A 115 6.54 -40.65 6.36
N THR A 116 5.77 -39.80 5.67
CA THR A 116 5.05 -40.17 4.45
C THR A 116 5.18 -39.07 3.40
N THR A 117 5.04 -39.40 2.13
CA THR A 117 5.06 -38.40 1.03
C THR A 117 3.99 -37.31 1.15
N ASN A 118 3.02 -37.47 2.05
CA ASN A 118 1.95 -36.51 2.29
C ASN A 118 2.25 -35.54 3.44
N SER A 119 3.28 -35.79 4.26
CA SER A 119 3.60 -34.93 5.39
C SER A 119 4.01 -33.55 4.91
N ARG A 120 3.38 -32.52 5.48
CA ARG A 120 3.51 -31.14 5.00
C ARG A 120 3.30 -30.14 6.11
N VAL A 121 3.83 -28.94 5.92
CA VAL A 121 3.51 -27.76 6.69
C VAL A 121 2.74 -26.81 5.80
N VAL A 122 1.67 -26.24 6.32
CA VAL A 122 0.76 -25.37 5.57
C VAL A 122 0.64 -24.04 6.27
N GLN A 123 0.60 -22.95 5.51
CA GLN A 123 0.08 -21.68 6.00
C GLN A 123 -1.09 -21.26 5.13
N THR A 124 -2.24 -21.04 5.77
CA THR A 124 -3.42 -20.48 5.12
C THR A 124 -3.31 -18.96 5.14
N ILE A 125 -3.55 -18.37 3.97
CA ILE A 125 -3.48 -16.95 3.73
C ILE A 125 -4.83 -16.54 3.14
N SER A 126 -5.59 -15.76 3.90
CA SER A 126 -6.89 -15.23 3.49
C SER A 126 -6.71 -13.92 2.72
N PHE A 127 -7.68 -13.58 1.87
CA PHE A 127 -7.74 -12.39 1.02
C PHE A 127 -9.12 -11.75 1.17
N ASP A 128 -9.22 -10.47 0.83
CA ASP A 128 -10.44 -9.67 0.84
C ASP A 128 -11.41 -10.01 -0.30
N LEU A 129 -10.90 -10.61 -1.37
CA LEU A 129 -11.60 -10.81 -2.63
C LEU A 129 -11.15 -12.12 -3.29
N PRO A 130 -11.98 -12.72 -4.17
CA PRO A 130 -11.68 -13.97 -4.83
C PRO A 130 -10.34 -13.97 -5.57
N LEU A 131 -9.63 -15.11 -5.52
CA LEU A 131 -8.31 -15.24 -6.13
C LEU A 131 -8.32 -15.27 -7.66
N GLY A 132 -9.42 -15.67 -8.31
CA GLY A 132 -9.46 -15.88 -9.76
C GLY A 132 -8.99 -14.69 -10.60
N GLY A 133 -8.07 -14.93 -11.54
CA GLY A 133 -7.50 -13.91 -12.42
C GLY A 133 -6.35 -13.11 -11.81
N ARG A 134 -6.08 -13.25 -10.51
CA ARG A 134 -5.02 -12.51 -9.82
C ARG A 134 -3.63 -13.08 -10.17
N PRO A 135 -2.64 -12.25 -10.55
CA PRO A 135 -1.27 -12.72 -10.74
C PRO A 135 -0.62 -13.05 -9.39
N PHE A 136 0.38 -13.94 -9.37
CA PHE A 136 1.15 -14.26 -8.17
C PHE A 136 2.65 -14.46 -8.44
N SER A 137 3.44 -14.35 -7.38
CA SER A 137 4.84 -14.73 -7.25
C SER A 137 5.00 -15.52 -5.95
N LEU A 138 5.57 -16.71 -6.02
CA LEU A 138 6.11 -17.42 -4.88
C LEU A 138 7.63 -17.29 -4.93
N SER A 139 8.27 -16.96 -3.81
CA SER A 139 9.70 -17.16 -3.64
C SER A 139 10.04 -17.77 -2.30
N LEU A 140 11.11 -18.53 -2.23
CA LEU A 140 11.63 -19.09 -0.99
C LEU A 140 13.10 -19.49 -1.16
N TYR A 141 13.75 -19.75 -0.04
CA TYR A 141 15.01 -20.50 0.03
C TYR A 141 14.76 -21.88 0.61
N ALA A 142 15.42 -22.88 0.03
CA ALA A 142 15.38 -24.22 0.56
C ALA A 142 16.70 -24.96 0.38
N LYS A 143 16.99 -25.85 1.35
CA LYS A 143 18.04 -26.86 1.30
C LYS A 143 17.55 -28.17 1.92
N ALA A 144 18.27 -29.26 1.71
CA ALA A 144 18.03 -30.53 2.38
C ALA A 144 19.29 -31.03 3.08
N ASP A 145 19.15 -31.93 4.04
CA ASP A 145 20.29 -32.56 4.73
C ASP A 145 21.22 -33.36 3.79
N ALA A 146 20.72 -33.77 2.61
CA ALA A 146 21.47 -34.30 1.50
C ALA A 146 20.77 -34.00 0.17
N ALA A 147 21.53 -34.07 -0.92
CA ALA A 147 21.00 -33.83 -2.25
C ALA A 147 19.80 -34.73 -2.55
N THR A 148 18.70 -34.11 -2.99
CA THR A 148 17.44 -34.79 -3.22
C THR A 148 16.52 -33.91 -4.09
N THR A 149 15.36 -34.43 -4.47
CA THR A 149 14.34 -33.64 -5.16
C THR A 149 13.11 -33.58 -4.29
N THR A 150 12.72 -32.38 -3.86
CA THR A 150 11.37 -32.20 -3.32
C THR A 150 10.43 -32.02 -4.49
N ASN A 151 9.44 -32.92 -4.58
CA ASN A 151 8.27 -32.64 -5.40
C ASN A 151 7.36 -31.69 -4.62
N ASN A 152 6.80 -30.70 -5.33
CA ASN A 152 5.54 -30.05 -4.94
C ASN A 152 5.57 -29.07 -3.76
N ILE A 153 6.50 -28.09 -3.73
CA ILE A 153 6.15 -26.84 -3.03
C ILE A 153 4.96 -26.26 -3.79
N ARG A 154 3.83 -26.06 -3.12
CA ARG A 154 2.56 -25.79 -3.79
C ARG A 154 1.90 -24.52 -3.29
N LEU A 155 1.21 -23.86 -4.21
CA LEU A 155 0.10 -22.98 -3.89
C LEU A 155 -1.19 -23.75 -4.16
N GLU A 156 -2.00 -23.94 -3.13
CA GLU A 156 -3.30 -24.60 -3.22
C GLU A 156 -4.42 -23.58 -2.95
N ALA A 157 -5.56 -23.73 -3.62
CA ALA A 157 -6.80 -23.04 -3.28
C ALA A 157 -7.95 -24.00 -3.54
N ASP A 158 -8.91 -24.08 -2.63
CA ASP A 158 -10.04 -25.02 -2.70
C ASP A 158 -9.60 -26.49 -2.94
N GLY A 159 -8.49 -26.89 -2.31
CA GLY A 159 -7.89 -28.22 -2.45
C GLY A 159 -7.22 -28.51 -3.81
N ALA A 160 -7.24 -27.57 -4.76
CA ALA A 160 -6.59 -27.70 -6.05
C ALA A 160 -5.19 -27.05 -6.04
N THR A 161 -4.19 -27.75 -6.57
CA THR A 161 -2.86 -27.18 -6.80
C THR A 161 -2.89 -26.24 -8.01
N VAL A 162 -2.57 -24.96 -7.77
CA VAL A 162 -2.52 -23.92 -8.81
C VAL A 162 -1.08 -23.64 -9.27
N CYS A 163 -0.13 -23.77 -8.35
CA CYS A 163 1.29 -23.68 -8.66
C CYS A 163 2.04 -24.82 -8.00
N SER A 164 2.97 -25.43 -8.72
CA SER A 164 3.91 -26.39 -8.18
C SER A 164 5.33 -25.98 -8.56
N LEU A 165 6.21 -25.88 -7.58
CA LEU A 165 7.63 -25.70 -7.77
C LEU A 165 8.36 -27.00 -7.41
N ASN A 166 9.02 -27.58 -8.41
CA ASN A 166 9.90 -28.72 -8.22
C ASN A 166 11.30 -28.20 -7.94
N ALA A 167 11.80 -28.47 -6.74
CA ALA A 167 13.11 -28.02 -6.30
C ALA A 167 14.06 -29.22 -6.21
N ALA A 168 15.11 -29.19 -7.02
CA ALA A 168 16.28 -30.03 -6.80
C ALA A 168 17.06 -29.43 -5.64
N LEU A 169 16.88 -30.00 -4.44
CA LEU A 169 17.51 -29.52 -3.23
C LEU A 169 18.93 -30.06 -3.10
N THR A 170 19.82 -29.20 -2.62
CA THR A 170 21.18 -29.56 -2.25
C THR A 170 21.38 -29.28 -0.76
N THR A 171 22.59 -29.51 -0.25
CA THR A 171 22.95 -29.13 1.12
C THR A 171 23.16 -27.62 1.29
N ALA A 172 23.18 -26.86 0.18
CA ALA A 172 23.24 -25.40 0.18
C ALA A 172 21.86 -24.80 -0.09
N HIS A 173 21.56 -23.68 0.59
CA HIS A 173 20.35 -22.90 0.35
C HIS A 173 20.32 -22.39 -1.08
N THR A 174 19.27 -22.77 -1.79
CA THR A 174 19.01 -22.34 -3.17
C THR A 174 17.74 -21.53 -3.20
N ARG A 175 17.74 -20.41 -3.94
CA ARG A 175 16.54 -19.62 -4.15
C ARG A 175 15.66 -20.28 -5.20
N PHE A 176 14.38 -20.38 -4.89
CA PHE A 176 13.37 -20.86 -5.80
C PHE A 176 12.30 -19.78 -6.01
N THR A 177 11.83 -19.65 -7.25
CA THR A 177 10.77 -18.69 -7.59
C THR A 177 9.78 -19.30 -8.58
N ALA A 178 8.50 -19.00 -8.41
CA ALA A 178 7.46 -19.29 -9.37
C ALA A 178 6.56 -18.07 -9.55
N THR A 179 5.98 -17.92 -10.73
CA THR A 179 5.04 -16.84 -11.04
C THR A 179 3.91 -17.40 -11.86
N GLY A 180 2.70 -16.89 -11.67
CA GLY A 180 1.55 -17.34 -12.45
C GLY A 180 0.35 -16.43 -12.28
N VAL A 181 -0.80 -16.92 -12.70
CA VAL A 181 -2.11 -16.27 -12.53
C VAL A 181 -3.08 -17.33 -12.02
N TRP A 182 -3.86 -16.99 -11.00
CA TRP A 182 -4.91 -17.84 -10.50
C TRP A 182 -5.95 -18.10 -11.60
N PRO A 183 -6.40 -19.34 -11.83
CA PRO A 183 -7.46 -19.62 -12.80
C PRO A 183 -8.71 -18.80 -12.50
N MET A 184 -9.35 -18.24 -13.52
CA MET A 184 -10.57 -17.42 -13.37
C MET A 184 -11.71 -18.15 -12.64
N SER A 185 -11.67 -19.49 -12.60
CA SER A 185 -12.64 -20.34 -11.89
C SER A 185 -12.44 -20.37 -10.37
N VAL A 186 -11.31 -19.89 -9.85
CA VAL A 186 -11.05 -19.86 -8.40
C VAL A 186 -11.87 -18.73 -7.79
N THR A 187 -12.88 -19.09 -7.00
CA THR A 187 -13.80 -18.13 -6.36
C THR A 187 -13.54 -17.95 -4.87
N VAL A 188 -12.69 -18.81 -4.28
CA VAL A 188 -12.31 -18.71 -2.87
C VAL A 188 -11.40 -17.51 -2.63
N THR A 189 -11.46 -17.02 -1.41
CA THR A 189 -10.64 -15.92 -0.89
C THR A 189 -9.44 -16.43 -0.09
N GLU A 190 -9.19 -17.73 -0.04
CA GLU A 190 -8.10 -18.32 0.75
C GLU A 190 -7.17 -19.14 -0.14
N MET A 191 -5.87 -19.03 0.11
CA MET A 191 -4.86 -19.92 -0.46
C MET A 191 -4.03 -20.57 0.64
N GLN A 192 -3.39 -21.68 0.29
CA GLN A 192 -2.47 -22.40 1.15
C GLN A 192 -1.09 -22.45 0.52
N VAL A 193 -0.09 -21.99 1.26
CA VAL A 193 1.32 -22.26 0.96
C VAL A 193 1.68 -23.59 1.58
N VAL A 194 1.99 -24.58 0.75
CA VAL A 194 2.27 -25.95 1.17
C VAL A 194 3.76 -26.24 1.01
N LEU A 195 4.41 -26.49 2.13
CA LEU A 195 5.81 -26.90 2.24
C LEU A 195 5.85 -28.41 2.53
N PRO A 196 6.03 -29.26 1.51
CA PRO A 196 6.04 -30.71 1.69
C PRO A 196 7.37 -31.18 2.30
N MET A 197 7.39 -32.39 2.85
CA MET A 197 8.65 -33.11 2.98
C MET A 197 9.12 -33.67 1.63
N VAL A 198 10.33 -34.23 1.61
CA VAL A 198 10.88 -34.90 0.42
C VAL A 198 10.16 -36.23 0.14
N SER A 199 10.09 -36.63 -1.14
CA SER A 199 9.42 -37.86 -1.57
C SER A 199 10.07 -39.15 -1.07
N ASP A 200 11.32 -39.07 -0.63
CA ASP A 200 12.13 -40.23 -0.30
C ASP A 200 12.31 -40.25 1.23
N SER A 201 11.78 -41.30 1.86
CA SER A 201 11.58 -41.40 3.30
C SER A 201 12.83 -41.06 4.13
N ALA A 202 12.65 -40.17 5.12
CA ALA A 202 13.61 -39.74 6.16
C ALA A 202 14.58 -38.58 5.84
N ARG A 203 14.27 -37.73 4.86
CA ARG A 203 15.04 -36.50 4.60
C ARG A 203 14.44 -35.28 5.29
N THR A 204 15.32 -34.45 5.82
CA THR A 204 14.98 -33.17 6.43
C THR A 204 15.15 -32.05 5.43
N VAL A 205 14.13 -31.19 5.31
CA VAL A 205 14.16 -29.98 4.48
C VAL A 205 14.18 -28.76 5.39
N PHE A 206 14.92 -27.75 4.97
CA PHE A 206 14.96 -26.46 5.65
C PHE A 206 14.41 -25.41 4.69
N TYR A 207 13.39 -24.68 5.13
CA TYR A 207 12.77 -23.59 4.41
C TYR A 207 13.06 -22.26 5.09
N ASP A 208 13.26 -21.22 4.29
CA ASP A 208 13.56 -19.88 4.76
C ASP A 208 13.05 -18.85 3.74
N ASP A 209 12.85 -17.59 4.17
CA ASP A 209 12.44 -16.46 3.33
C ASP A 209 11.20 -16.79 2.44
N VAL A 210 10.24 -17.57 2.97
CA VAL A 210 9.05 -18.03 2.23
C VAL A 210 8.09 -16.87 2.01
N GLU A 211 7.71 -16.67 0.75
CA GLU A 211 7.11 -15.41 0.33
C GLU A 211 6.02 -15.57 -0.75
N VAL A 212 4.80 -15.34 -0.28
CA VAL A 212 3.51 -15.04 -0.93
C VAL A 212 3.34 -13.66 -1.56
N LEU A 213 3.59 -13.42 -2.86
CA LEU A 213 3.21 -12.15 -3.49
C LEU A 213 2.06 -12.32 -4.47
N GLU A 214 0.85 -11.91 -4.11
CA GLU A 214 -0.14 -11.54 -5.14
C GLU A 214 0.39 -10.28 -5.86
N ARG A 215 0.42 -10.34 -7.19
CA ARG A 215 1.17 -9.44 -8.08
C ARG A 215 0.31 -8.32 -8.65
N SER A 216 -0.87 -8.07 -8.08
CA SER A 216 -1.55 -6.79 -8.25
C SER A 216 -0.71 -5.75 -7.51
N TYR A 217 0.41 -5.40 -8.17
CA TYR A 217 1.40 -4.38 -7.88
C TYR A 217 2.17 -4.55 -6.57
N LYS A 218 3.25 -5.35 -6.64
CA LYS A 218 4.30 -5.31 -5.63
C LYS A 218 5.46 -4.44 -6.03
N THR A 219 5.76 -3.55 -5.12
CA THR A 219 7.13 -3.19 -4.76
C THR A 219 7.30 -3.53 -3.27
N LYS A 220 8.13 -4.55 -2.96
CA LYS A 220 8.46 -5.05 -1.61
C LYS A 220 9.70 -4.27 -1.06
N VAL A 221 10.07 -4.13 0.23
CA VAL A 221 10.16 -4.99 1.44
C VAL A 221 10.22 -4.09 2.69
N GLY A 222 9.69 -4.53 3.84
CA GLY A 222 9.91 -3.92 5.17
C GLY A 222 8.74 -3.13 5.75
N VAL A 223 8.69 -3.05 7.08
CA VAL A 223 7.61 -2.52 7.96
C VAL A 223 6.71 -1.45 7.32
N ALA A 224 5.41 -1.77 7.19
CA ALA A 224 4.32 -0.87 6.77
C ALA A 224 4.58 -0.11 5.46
N ALA A 225 4.49 -0.79 4.31
CA ALA A 225 4.37 -0.10 3.04
C ALA A 225 2.94 0.43 2.90
N LEU A 226 2.77 1.73 2.65
CA LEU A 226 1.48 2.36 2.35
C LEU A 226 1.24 2.38 0.82
N ARG A 227 0.07 1.95 0.34
CA ARG A 227 -0.42 2.00 -1.05
C ARG A 227 -0.90 3.40 -1.40
N TYR A 228 -1.44 4.14 -0.42
CA TYR A 228 -2.00 5.49 -0.62
C TYR A 228 -1.44 6.54 0.34
N GLU A 229 -0.13 6.81 0.27
CA GLU A 229 0.51 7.88 1.04
C GLU A 229 -0.14 9.26 0.83
N SER A 230 -0.79 9.48 -0.32
CA SER A 230 -1.56 10.69 -0.58
C SER A 230 -2.54 10.99 0.56
N ASP A 231 -3.18 9.96 1.11
CA ASP A 231 -4.24 10.11 2.11
C ASP A 231 -3.67 10.58 3.46
N LEU A 232 -2.38 10.36 3.72
CA LEU A 232 -1.70 10.72 4.96
C LEU A 232 -1.02 12.09 4.94
N THR A 233 -0.94 12.73 3.78
CA THR A 233 -0.25 14.01 3.69
C THR A 233 -1.06 15.06 4.45
N PRO A 234 -0.50 15.73 5.47
CA PRO A 234 -1.27 16.65 6.31
C PRO A 234 -1.70 17.91 5.58
N PHE A 235 -1.04 18.23 4.48
CA PHE A 235 -1.31 19.38 3.66
C PHE A 235 -0.74 19.17 2.26
N LYS A 236 -1.57 19.37 1.23
CA LYS A 236 -1.11 19.51 -0.15
C LYS A 236 -1.24 20.95 -0.58
N PRO A 237 -0.19 21.56 -1.16
CA PRO A 237 -0.25 22.94 -1.67
C PRO A 237 -0.93 23.06 -3.03
N GLU A 238 -1.21 21.95 -3.70
CA GLU A 238 -1.70 21.88 -5.08
C GLU A 238 -2.54 20.61 -5.30
N GLY A 239 -3.27 20.59 -6.41
CA GLY A 239 -4.03 19.40 -6.82
C GLY A 239 -3.14 18.27 -7.31
N ASP A 240 -3.67 17.05 -7.27
CA ASP A 240 -2.97 15.82 -7.63
C ASP A 240 -3.95 14.83 -8.29
N VAL A 241 -3.46 14.09 -9.27
CA VAL A 241 -4.20 13.01 -9.93
C VAL A 241 -3.31 11.78 -10.00
N VAL A 242 -3.79 10.68 -9.40
CA VAL A 242 -3.12 9.39 -9.38
C VAL A 242 -3.93 8.42 -10.21
N VAL A 243 -3.27 7.71 -11.13
CA VAL A 243 -3.89 6.65 -11.92
C VAL A 243 -3.21 5.34 -11.55
N LEU A 244 -3.90 4.53 -10.75
CA LEU A 244 -3.37 3.25 -10.31
C LEU A 244 -3.51 2.20 -11.38
N ASP A 245 -2.55 1.28 -11.37
CA ASP A 245 -2.67 -0.01 -12.04
C ASP A 245 -3.01 0.14 -13.54
N TYR A 246 -2.62 1.27 -14.12
CA TYR A 246 -2.95 1.63 -15.49
C TYR A 246 -1.66 1.85 -16.28
N ALA A 247 -1.37 0.89 -17.16
CA ALA A 247 -0.14 0.90 -17.93
C ALA A 247 -0.15 1.99 -19.01
N ALA A 248 0.96 2.72 -19.11
CA ALA A 248 1.25 3.64 -20.20
C ALA A 248 1.48 2.89 -21.51
N GLN A 249 1.02 3.50 -22.60
CA GLN A 249 1.31 3.04 -23.95
C GLN A 249 2.45 3.85 -24.55
N SER A 250 3.19 3.23 -25.48
CA SER A 250 4.17 3.96 -26.29
C SER A 250 3.48 5.12 -26.99
N GLY A 251 4.08 6.31 -26.92
CA GLY A 251 3.48 7.55 -27.41
C GLY A 251 3.16 8.53 -26.30
N VAL A 252 2.28 9.50 -26.59
CA VAL A 252 1.89 10.53 -25.64
C VAL A 252 0.74 10.04 -24.79
N ASN A 253 0.91 10.11 -23.47
CA ASN A 253 -0.11 9.84 -22.48
C ASN A 253 -0.44 11.17 -21.79
N ARG A 254 -1.70 11.40 -21.39
CA ARG A 254 -2.14 12.64 -20.72
C ARG A 254 -3.23 12.40 -19.69
N VAL A 255 -3.25 13.25 -18.65
CA VAL A 255 -4.45 13.55 -17.86
C VAL A 255 -4.94 14.93 -18.27
N ARG A 256 -6.19 15.01 -18.74
CA ARG A 256 -6.87 16.28 -18.93
C ARG A 256 -7.92 16.50 -17.86
N VAL A 257 -8.01 17.73 -17.41
CA VAL A 257 -9.08 18.19 -16.53
C VAL A 257 -9.71 19.41 -17.15
N ASN A 258 -11.02 19.35 -17.40
CA ASN A 258 -11.77 20.37 -18.13
C ASN A 258 -11.10 20.75 -19.48
N GLY A 259 -10.64 19.74 -20.21
CA GLY A 259 -9.95 19.89 -21.50
C GLY A 259 -8.51 20.43 -21.42
N SER A 260 -8.05 20.88 -20.24
CA SER A 260 -6.67 21.35 -20.03
C SER A 260 -5.75 20.20 -19.67
N ASN A 261 -4.58 20.11 -20.30
CA ASN A 261 -3.58 19.11 -19.94
C ASN A 261 -3.01 19.43 -18.55
N TRP A 262 -3.31 18.60 -17.57
CA TRP A 262 -2.73 18.69 -16.23
C TRP A 262 -1.41 17.94 -16.15
N LEU A 263 -1.41 16.71 -16.64
CA LEU A 263 -0.24 15.84 -16.70
C LEU A 263 -0.06 15.34 -18.12
N ALA A 264 1.18 15.29 -18.60
CA ALA A 264 1.50 14.74 -19.91
C ALA A 264 2.89 14.09 -19.88
N ARG A 265 3.00 12.93 -20.52
CA ARG A 265 4.27 12.20 -20.64
C ARG A 265 4.34 11.49 -21.98
N THR A 266 5.49 11.57 -22.65
CA THR A 266 5.79 10.70 -23.78
C THR A 266 6.54 9.48 -23.28
N VAL A 267 5.99 8.29 -23.51
CA VAL A 267 6.58 7.01 -23.11
C VAL A 267 7.15 6.33 -24.34
N SER A 268 8.39 5.82 -24.24
CA SER A 268 9.02 5.06 -25.33
C SER A 268 8.59 3.60 -25.28
N SER A 269 8.59 2.93 -26.43
CA SER A 269 8.30 1.49 -26.54
C SER A 269 9.25 0.61 -25.72
N ASN A 270 10.42 1.13 -25.34
CA ASN A 270 11.51 0.40 -24.68
C ASN A 270 11.64 0.77 -23.19
N GLY A 271 10.66 1.49 -22.63
CA GLY A 271 10.66 1.90 -21.23
C GLY A 271 10.65 0.72 -20.26
N SER A 272 11.39 0.86 -19.16
CA SER A 272 11.39 -0.06 -18.02
C SER A 272 10.02 -0.08 -17.32
N GLY A 273 9.77 -1.00 -16.38
CA GLY A 273 8.49 -1.07 -15.65
C GLY A 273 8.08 0.25 -14.96
N ARG A 274 9.07 1.06 -14.53
CA ARG A 274 8.88 2.41 -13.98
C ARG A 274 8.42 3.44 -15.03
N ASP A 275 8.71 3.19 -16.30
CA ASP A 275 8.27 4.01 -17.44
C ASP A 275 6.84 3.68 -17.88
N LYS A 276 6.26 2.59 -17.37
CA LYS A 276 4.90 2.15 -17.69
C LYS A 276 3.84 2.58 -16.66
N ALA A 277 4.21 3.11 -15.49
CA ALA A 277 3.21 3.77 -14.63
C ALA A 277 2.77 5.08 -15.30
N LEU A 278 1.48 5.25 -15.55
CA LEU A 278 0.96 6.34 -16.39
C LEU A 278 1.17 7.72 -15.74
N PHE A 279 0.58 7.93 -14.56
CA PHE A 279 0.60 9.17 -13.79
C PHE A 279 0.39 8.88 -12.31
N GLY A 280 1.08 9.59 -11.42
CA GLY A 280 0.93 9.37 -9.99
C GLY A 280 2.25 9.36 -9.23
N TRP A 281 2.13 9.07 -7.93
CA TRP A 281 3.23 8.86 -7.00
C TRP A 281 4.17 7.75 -7.49
N GLU A 282 5.48 7.95 -7.32
CA GLU A 282 6.41 6.83 -7.50
C GLU A 282 6.21 5.80 -6.39
N PRO A 283 6.29 4.49 -6.69
CA PRO A 283 6.37 3.47 -5.66
C PRO A 283 7.56 3.74 -4.74
N ARG A 284 7.36 3.73 -3.42
CA ARG A 284 8.41 3.97 -2.40
C ARG A 284 9.60 3.00 -2.46
N ALA A 285 9.54 1.92 -3.25
CA ALA A 285 10.62 0.93 -3.32
C ALA A 285 11.74 1.27 -4.31
N VAL A 286 11.80 2.52 -4.78
CA VAL A 286 13.04 3.05 -5.36
C VAL A 286 13.71 3.89 -4.29
N ASN A 287 15.04 3.72 -4.10
CA ASN A 287 15.81 4.33 -3.01
C ASN A 287 15.31 5.75 -2.65
N PRO A 288 15.02 5.99 -1.35
CA PRO A 288 14.17 7.09 -0.93
C PRO A 288 14.79 8.45 -1.23
N ARG A 289 13.91 9.37 -1.61
CA ARG A 289 14.09 10.82 -1.82
C ARG A 289 14.62 11.59 -0.60
N LYS A 290 15.15 10.88 0.41
CA LYS A 290 15.79 11.42 1.63
C LYS A 290 16.87 12.45 1.27
N GLY A 291 17.66 12.15 0.24
CA GLY A 291 18.68 13.04 -0.31
C GLY A 291 18.16 14.28 -1.05
N GLU A 292 16.93 14.27 -1.58
CA GLU A 292 16.35 15.42 -2.33
C GLU A 292 15.63 16.42 -1.42
N ALA A 293 15.05 15.94 -0.32
CA ALA A 293 14.36 16.77 0.67
C ALA A 293 15.28 17.31 1.78
N ALA A 294 16.59 17.00 1.71
CA ALA A 294 17.60 17.35 2.71
C ALA A 294 17.23 16.88 4.14
N PHE A 295 16.58 15.72 4.26
CA PHE A 295 16.32 15.12 5.56
C PHE A 295 17.62 14.57 6.17
N PRO A 296 17.75 14.55 7.51
CA PRO A 296 18.88 13.89 8.16
C PRO A 296 18.90 12.41 7.81
N GLU A 297 20.08 11.88 7.51
CA GLU A 297 20.29 10.44 7.25
C GLU A 297 20.05 9.57 8.49
N ASP A 298 20.12 10.17 9.68
CA ASP A 298 19.92 9.53 10.97
C ASP A 298 18.45 9.64 11.43
N ASP A 299 17.77 8.50 11.57
CA ASP A 299 16.37 8.45 12.00
C ASP A 299 16.18 8.84 13.47
N SER A 300 17.25 8.87 14.27
CA SER A 300 17.22 9.40 15.65
C SER A 300 17.19 10.94 15.69
N ALA A 301 17.42 11.61 14.56
CA ALA A 301 17.29 13.06 14.43
C ALA A 301 15.83 13.54 14.30
N TYR A 302 14.85 12.64 14.46
CA TYR A 302 13.43 12.97 14.54
C TYR A 302 12.95 13.00 16.01
N PRO A 303 12.09 13.97 16.40
CA PRO A 303 11.53 15.04 15.58
C PRO A 303 12.60 16.07 15.19
N LEU A 304 12.46 16.62 13.98
CA LEU A 304 13.42 17.61 13.45
C LEU A 304 13.50 18.83 14.37
N PRO A 305 14.70 19.44 14.52
CA PRO A 305 14.85 20.67 15.29
C PRO A 305 14.00 21.82 14.73
N GLU A 306 13.73 22.80 15.60
CA GLU A 306 12.78 23.91 15.40
C GLU A 306 13.08 24.79 14.17
N ALA A 307 14.29 24.72 13.63
CA ALA A 307 14.58 25.17 12.26
C ALA A 307 14.86 23.96 11.36
N LEU A 308 13.99 23.75 10.37
CA LEU A 308 14.23 22.78 9.30
C LEU A 308 15.49 23.15 8.51
N PRO A 309 16.24 22.16 7.96
CA PRO A 309 17.47 22.42 7.22
C PRO A 309 17.31 23.47 6.12
N GLY A 310 18.35 24.27 5.90
CA GLY A 310 18.41 25.19 4.76
C GLY A 310 18.24 24.41 3.46
N GLY A 311 17.20 24.72 2.68
CA GLY A 311 16.85 24.00 1.46
C GLY A 311 15.67 23.03 1.59
N PHE A 312 15.11 22.81 2.79
CA PHE A 312 13.89 22.03 2.96
C PHE A 312 12.76 22.61 2.10
N ASN A 313 12.27 21.79 1.17
CA ASN A 313 11.18 22.13 0.27
C ASN A 313 10.05 21.10 0.41
N ASN A 314 8.88 21.58 0.85
CA ASN A 314 7.70 20.73 1.06
C ASN A 314 7.11 20.16 -0.25
N ARG A 315 7.62 20.59 -1.40
CA ARG A 315 7.28 20.05 -2.73
C ARG A 315 7.66 18.56 -2.87
N PHE A 316 8.70 18.10 -2.15
CA PHE A 316 9.16 16.69 -2.20
C PHE A 316 8.49 15.77 -1.18
N TYR A 317 7.86 16.36 -0.17
CA TYR A 317 6.90 15.64 0.69
C TYR A 317 5.66 15.18 -0.12
N ASN A 318 5.51 15.69 -1.36
CA ASN A 318 4.44 15.39 -2.29
C ASN A 318 4.92 14.68 -3.57
N GLY A 319 5.60 13.54 -3.43
CA GLY A 319 5.34 12.45 -4.38
C GLY A 319 5.93 12.49 -5.80
N TYR A 320 6.47 13.61 -6.33
CA TYR A 320 6.74 13.73 -7.78
C TYR A 320 8.15 14.15 -8.19
N LEU A 321 8.71 13.42 -9.17
CA LEU A 321 9.80 13.87 -10.03
C LEU A 321 9.16 14.68 -11.18
N ARG A 322 9.15 16.01 -11.05
CA ARG A 322 8.55 16.88 -12.08
C ARG A 322 9.49 17.00 -13.28
N GLY A 323 9.16 16.30 -14.36
CA GLY A 323 9.71 16.60 -15.68
C GLY A 323 9.26 17.98 -16.17
N SER A 324 10.01 18.56 -17.09
CA SER A 324 9.86 19.93 -17.63
C SER A 324 8.60 20.21 -18.47
N LEU A 325 7.60 19.31 -18.49
CA LEU A 325 6.42 19.39 -19.37
C LEU A 325 5.07 19.45 -18.61
N GLN A 326 5.08 19.81 -17.33
CA GLN A 326 3.88 19.97 -16.48
C GLN A 326 3.60 21.44 -16.17
N LEU A 327 2.36 21.76 -15.75
CA LEU A 327 2.06 23.05 -15.13
C LEU A 327 3.00 23.26 -13.92
N THR A 328 3.49 24.48 -13.76
CA THR A 328 4.39 24.83 -12.65
C THR A 328 3.72 24.66 -11.28
N THR A 329 2.39 24.75 -11.22
CA THR A 329 1.52 24.43 -10.07
C THR A 329 0.21 23.84 -10.60
N LEU A 330 -0.28 22.76 -10.00
CA LEU A 330 -1.59 22.21 -10.33
C LEU A 330 -2.68 22.87 -9.46
N PRO A 331 -3.73 23.47 -10.05
CA PRO A 331 -4.84 23.96 -9.23
C PRO A 331 -5.51 22.78 -8.51
N TYR A 332 -6.21 23.03 -7.40
CA TYR A 332 -7.10 22.02 -6.83
C TYR A 332 -8.20 21.66 -7.84
N LEU A 333 -8.70 20.43 -7.81
CA LEU A 333 -9.75 20.02 -8.73
C LEU A 333 -11.06 20.74 -8.38
N SER A 334 -11.83 21.09 -9.42
CA SER A 334 -13.22 21.48 -9.23
C SER A 334 -14.05 20.23 -8.88
N ALA A 335 -15.05 20.37 -8.01
CA ALA A 335 -15.99 19.30 -7.70
C ALA A 335 -16.81 18.83 -8.91
N THR A 336 -16.85 19.61 -9.99
CA THR A 336 -17.53 19.32 -11.26
C THR A 336 -16.53 19.10 -12.41
N ALA A 337 -15.32 18.64 -12.10
CA ALA A 337 -14.30 18.45 -13.12
C ALA A 337 -14.66 17.33 -14.11
N ASN A 338 -14.47 17.58 -15.40
CA ASN A 338 -14.36 16.53 -16.41
C ASN A 338 -12.93 16.02 -16.42
N VAL A 339 -12.73 14.72 -16.23
CA VAL A 339 -11.39 14.11 -16.17
C VAL A 339 -11.26 13.10 -17.28
N GLU A 340 -10.20 13.22 -18.09
CA GLU A 340 -9.91 12.33 -19.21
C GLU A 340 -8.48 11.77 -19.08
N ILE A 341 -8.34 10.48 -19.29
CA ILE A 341 -7.08 9.75 -19.36
C ILE A 341 -6.85 9.34 -20.81
N GLU A 342 -5.88 9.99 -21.43
CA GLU A 342 -5.48 9.74 -22.82
C GLU A 342 -4.24 8.85 -22.86
N ARG A 343 -4.26 7.81 -23.69
CA ARG A 343 -3.08 7.01 -24.04
C ARG A 343 -2.93 6.95 -25.55
N ASN A 344 -1.74 7.31 -26.02
CA ASN A 344 -1.38 7.29 -27.44
C ASN A 344 -2.40 8.01 -28.36
N GLY A 345 -2.92 9.16 -27.91
CA GLY A 345 -3.87 9.96 -28.67
C GLY A 345 -5.34 9.49 -28.63
N SER A 346 -5.64 8.42 -27.89
CA SER A 346 -7.01 7.96 -27.61
C SER A 346 -7.39 8.26 -26.16
N VAL A 347 -8.58 8.81 -25.93
CA VAL A 347 -9.16 8.91 -24.59
C VAL A 347 -9.69 7.54 -24.21
N ASP A 348 -8.97 6.86 -23.34
CA ASP A 348 -9.31 5.49 -22.95
C ASP A 348 -10.24 5.46 -21.74
N TYR A 349 -10.26 6.54 -20.95
CA TYR A 349 -11.04 6.63 -19.73
C TYR A 349 -11.45 8.08 -19.48
N ALA A 350 -12.73 8.36 -19.23
CA ALA A 350 -13.15 9.68 -18.79
C ALA A 350 -14.43 9.62 -17.96
N PHE A 351 -14.65 10.65 -17.14
CA PHE A 351 -15.82 10.79 -16.27
C PHE A 351 -16.00 12.24 -15.80
N HIS A 352 -17.18 12.53 -15.26
CA HIS A 352 -17.51 13.80 -14.61
C HIS A 352 -17.68 13.66 -13.10
N LEU A 353 -16.98 14.49 -12.33
CA LEU A 353 -17.18 14.56 -10.87
C LEU A 353 -18.56 15.12 -10.52
N PRO A 354 -19.24 14.61 -9.48
CA PRO A 354 -20.67 14.84 -9.28
C PRO A 354 -21.06 16.23 -8.77
N GLY A 355 -20.10 17.13 -8.55
CA GLY A 355 -20.37 18.47 -8.00
C GLY A 355 -20.57 18.49 -6.48
N GLU A 356 -20.03 17.51 -5.76
CA GLU A 356 -20.17 17.42 -4.30
C GLU A 356 -19.60 18.66 -3.58
N SER A 357 -20.26 19.06 -2.50
CA SER A 357 -19.78 20.12 -1.62
C SER A 357 -19.43 19.55 -0.26
N VAL A 358 -18.20 19.80 0.20
CA VAL A 358 -17.75 19.39 1.53
C VAL A 358 -17.52 20.61 2.40
N THR A 359 -18.11 20.59 3.59
CA THR A 359 -17.92 21.61 4.62
C THR A 359 -17.42 20.98 5.90
N ALA A 360 -16.53 21.69 6.60
CA ALA A 360 -16.07 21.32 7.93
C ALA A 360 -16.20 22.51 8.87
N VAL A 361 -16.71 22.24 10.07
CA VAL A 361 -16.84 23.22 11.15
C VAL A 361 -16.34 22.59 12.43
N TYR A 362 -15.35 23.19 13.07
CA TYR A 362 -14.97 22.81 14.43
C TYR A 362 -15.56 23.79 15.45
N TYR A 363 -15.80 23.29 16.65
CA TYR A 363 -16.40 24.01 17.77
C TYR A 363 -15.43 24.06 18.93
N VAL A 364 -15.25 25.25 19.49
CA VAL A 364 -14.37 25.51 20.63
C VAL A 364 -15.14 26.14 21.79
N TYR A 365 -14.78 25.76 23.01
CA TYR A 365 -15.23 26.43 24.21
C TYR A 365 -14.44 27.72 24.40
N SER A 366 -15.13 28.86 24.48
CA SER A 366 -14.50 30.18 24.58
C SER A 366 -13.87 30.49 25.95
N GLY A 367 -13.97 29.58 26.92
CA GLY A 367 -13.59 29.83 28.31
C GLY A 367 -14.59 30.67 29.09
N THR A 368 -15.69 31.11 28.47
CA THR A 368 -16.72 31.93 29.10
C THR A 368 -18.08 31.24 29.08
N GLY A 369 -18.80 31.33 30.20
CA GLY A 369 -20.13 30.71 30.35
C GLY A 369 -20.09 29.18 30.50
N PRO A 370 -21.26 28.51 30.47
CA PRO A 370 -21.34 27.07 30.59
C PRO A 370 -20.71 26.35 29.40
N ASP A 371 -19.95 25.29 29.65
CA ASP A 371 -19.41 24.41 28.61
C ASP A 371 -20.54 23.52 28.03
N LYS A 372 -21.31 24.09 27.10
CA LYS A 372 -22.46 23.46 26.43
C LYS A 372 -22.46 23.83 24.94
N ASP A 373 -22.97 22.91 24.11
CA ASP A 373 -22.98 23.04 22.64
C ASP A 373 -23.50 24.38 22.12
N SER A 374 -24.54 24.94 22.76
CA SER A 374 -25.13 26.23 22.38
C SER A 374 -24.24 27.46 22.66
N TYR A 375 -23.15 27.31 23.42
CA TYR A 375 -22.21 28.37 23.81
C TYR A 375 -20.84 28.22 23.15
N TRP A 376 -20.60 27.12 22.43
CA TRP A 376 -19.34 26.92 21.73
C TRP A 376 -19.26 27.82 20.50
N GLN A 377 -18.08 28.37 20.25
CA GLN A 377 -17.77 29.16 19.06
C GLN A 377 -17.52 28.21 17.89
N SER A 378 -18.11 28.50 16.74
CA SER A 378 -17.95 27.71 15.52
C SER A 378 -16.96 28.35 14.57
N HIS A 379 -16.07 27.53 13.99
CA HIS A 379 -15.04 27.95 13.04
C HIS A 379 -15.12 27.08 11.79
N THR A 380 -15.27 27.72 10.63
CA THR A 380 -15.32 27.02 9.34
C THR A 380 -13.91 26.70 8.85
N VAL A 381 -13.71 25.47 8.39
CA VAL A 381 -12.48 25.01 7.73
C VAL A 381 -12.77 24.86 6.24
N THR A 382 -11.99 25.57 5.42
CA THR A 382 -12.02 25.38 3.97
C THR A 382 -11.41 24.03 3.62
N LEU A 383 -12.17 23.18 2.95
CA LEU A 383 -11.66 21.95 2.35
C LEU A 383 -11.39 22.16 0.87
N ASN A 384 -10.25 21.64 0.41
CA ASN A 384 -9.91 21.59 -1.00
C ASN A 384 -10.00 20.17 -1.50
N LEU A 385 -10.59 19.98 -2.68
CA LEU A 385 -10.47 18.73 -3.43
C LEU A 385 -9.07 18.68 -4.06
N ASP A 386 -8.13 18.07 -3.35
CA ASP A 386 -6.72 18.15 -3.69
C ASP A 386 -6.18 16.89 -4.36
N THR A 387 -6.87 15.76 -4.28
CA THR A 387 -6.40 14.49 -4.85
C THR A 387 -7.57 13.75 -5.47
N LEU A 388 -7.38 13.29 -6.70
CA LEU A 388 -8.22 12.31 -7.35
C LEU A 388 -7.40 11.06 -7.62
N VAL A 389 -7.87 9.92 -7.14
CA VAL A 389 -7.24 8.62 -7.39
C VAL A 389 -8.18 7.79 -8.24
N ILE A 390 -7.67 7.28 -9.35
CA ILE A 390 -8.43 6.57 -10.38
C ILE A 390 -7.92 5.14 -10.44
N GLU A 391 -8.83 4.18 -10.41
CA GLU A 391 -8.55 2.76 -10.49
C GLU A 391 -9.30 2.15 -11.68
N PRO A 392 -8.79 2.30 -12.91
CA PRO A 392 -9.50 1.86 -14.10
C PRO A 392 -9.81 0.36 -14.09
N GLU A 393 -8.91 -0.47 -13.56
CA GLU A 393 -9.13 -1.94 -13.48
C GLU A 393 -10.33 -2.31 -12.61
N HIS A 394 -10.63 -1.51 -11.59
CA HIS A 394 -11.76 -1.69 -10.69
C HIS A 394 -13.00 -0.88 -11.09
N ASN A 395 -12.93 -0.12 -12.19
CA ASN A 395 -13.96 0.83 -12.59
C ASN A 395 -14.44 1.72 -11.44
N ARG A 396 -13.48 2.27 -10.68
CA ARG A 396 -13.76 3.15 -9.55
C ARG A 396 -12.76 4.28 -9.46
N CYS A 397 -13.13 5.31 -8.73
CA CYS A 397 -12.21 6.34 -8.29
C CYS A 397 -12.56 6.80 -6.89
N TYR A 398 -11.67 7.55 -6.27
CA TYR A 398 -12.01 8.29 -5.07
C TYR A 398 -11.37 9.67 -5.07
N THR A 399 -12.05 10.59 -4.41
CA THR A 399 -11.59 11.94 -4.18
C THR A 399 -11.16 12.11 -2.73
N VAL A 400 -10.16 12.95 -2.52
CA VAL A 400 -9.68 13.33 -1.20
C VAL A 400 -9.84 14.83 -1.01
N TRP A 401 -10.62 15.18 0.01
CA TRP A 401 -10.83 16.55 0.45
C TRP A 401 -10.01 16.79 1.70
N ARG A 402 -9.15 17.81 1.68
CA ARG A 402 -8.35 18.18 2.86
C ARG A 402 -8.61 19.59 3.31
N GLY A 403 -8.86 19.73 4.62
CA GLY A 403 -8.98 21.00 5.31
C GLY A 403 -7.91 21.11 6.38
N VAL A 404 -7.25 22.27 6.46
CA VAL A 404 -6.12 22.49 7.38
C VAL A 404 -6.30 23.83 8.09
N TRP A 405 -6.10 23.85 9.41
CA TRP A 405 -6.05 25.07 10.20
C TRP A 405 -4.89 25.03 11.20
N PRO A 406 -4.38 26.18 11.66
CA PRO A 406 -3.42 26.22 12.76
C PRO A 406 -4.09 25.68 14.03
N PHE A 407 -3.61 24.55 14.55
CA PHE A 407 -4.24 23.94 15.72
C PHE A 407 -4.04 24.80 16.98
N THR A 408 -2.93 25.52 17.01
CA THR A 408 -2.54 26.44 18.09
C THR A 408 -3.40 27.71 18.18
N ASP A 409 -4.34 27.93 17.26
CA ASP A 409 -5.27 29.07 17.35
C ASP A 409 -6.14 29.01 18.62
N HIS A 410 -6.27 27.82 19.22
CA HIS A 410 -6.99 27.59 20.47
C HIS A 410 -6.22 26.61 21.37
N PRO A 411 -6.36 26.69 22.71
CA PRO A 411 -5.89 25.65 23.61
C PRO A 411 -6.47 24.28 23.25
N GLU A 412 -5.68 23.21 23.39
CA GLU A 412 -6.11 21.85 23.04
C GLU A 412 -7.38 21.43 23.81
N ASP A 413 -7.45 21.80 25.09
CA ASP A 413 -8.57 21.53 25.99
C ASP A 413 -9.80 22.40 25.70
N ALA A 414 -9.75 23.31 24.72
CA ALA A 414 -10.89 24.11 24.28
C ALA A 414 -11.67 23.44 23.13
N TYR A 415 -11.09 22.49 22.38
CA TYR A 415 -11.79 21.83 21.29
C TYR A 415 -12.90 20.90 21.81
N ARG A 416 -14.08 20.93 21.16
CA ARG A 416 -15.26 20.18 21.64
C ARG A 416 -15.84 19.24 20.61
N ARG A 417 -15.95 19.72 19.37
CA ARG A 417 -16.59 18.95 18.30
C ARG A 417 -16.04 19.35 16.96
N LEU A 418 -15.92 18.37 16.07
CA LEU A 418 -15.73 18.58 14.65
C LEU A 418 -16.92 18.00 13.90
N VAL A 419 -17.48 18.77 12.97
CA VAL A 419 -18.58 18.35 12.10
C VAL A 419 -18.11 18.48 10.66
N VAL A 420 -18.17 17.38 9.91
CA VAL A 420 -17.89 17.34 8.48
C VAL A 420 -19.16 16.91 7.75
N LYS A 421 -19.57 17.67 6.75
CA LYS A 421 -20.76 17.38 5.92
C LYS A 421 -20.36 17.36 4.47
N ALA A 422 -20.68 16.27 3.78
CA ALA A 422 -20.64 16.18 2.32
C ALA A 422 -22.08 16.16 1.81
N VAL A 423 -22.37 16.95 0.78
CA VAL A 423 -23.71 17.11 0.18
C VAL A 423 -23.63 16.89 -1.32
#